data_AF-A0A2S9QMY9-F1
#
_entry.id   AF-A0A2S9QMY9-F1
#
_cell.length_a   1.000
_cell.length_b   1.000
_cell.length_c   1.000
_cell.angle_alpha   90.00
_cell.angle_beta   90.00
_cell.angle_gamma   90.00
#
_symmetry.space_group_name_H-M   'P 1'
#
loop_
_entity.id
_entity.type
_entity.pdbx_description
1 polymer ?
#
loop_
_entity_poly.entity_id
_entity_poly.type
_entity_poly.pdbx_seq_one_letter_code
_entity_poly.pdbx_strand_id
1 'polypeptide(L)'
;MTGMQPIYEITSHIAGKNAQVRIWPDRLEWSRKGLMSTGAKAGVAVATAGLSYLATGIRGKREGETIPIRSISHVQRGNSRLQDKVIVKSSAGDVEMRVSRSEADQLISILNALINGTHPSVQTAQTQAPASAQQSQPTMPDVSAQLQQLAGLRDAGILTEAEFEAKKAEILARM
;
A
#
# COMPACT_ATOMS: atom_id res chain seq x y z
N MET A 1 -4.80 3.51 18.47
CA MET A 1 -4.43 3.71 17.05
C MET A 1 -3.97 2.36 16.53
N THR A 2 -4.89 1.54 16.02
CA THR A 2 -4.59 0.18 15.55
C THR A 2 -3.74 0.30 14.29
N GLY A 3 -2.42 0.18 14.46
CA GLY A 3 -1.44 0.31 13.39
C GLY A 3 -1.55 -0.88 12.45
N MET A 4 -2.40 -0.76 11.44
CA MET A 4 -2.27 -1.57 10.23
C MET A 4 -0.80 -1.42 9.77
N GLN A 5 -0.12 -2.52 9.48
CA GLN A 5 1.28 -2.47 9.03
C GLN A 5 1.28 -2.25 7.51
N PRO A 6 2.21 -1.46 6.95
CA PRO A 6 2.36 -1.38 5.51
C PRO A 6 2.71 -2.77 4.96
N ILE A 7 2.10 -3.13 3.83
CA ILE A 7 2.38 -4.39 3.12
C ILE A 7 3.83 -4.38 2.61
N TYR A 8 4.29 -3.20 2.22
CA TYR A 8 5.61 -3.00 1.68
C TYR A 8 6.12 -1.60 2.01
N GLU A 9 7.38 -1.50 2.42
CA GLU A 9 8.02 -0.22 2.75
C GLU A 9 9.41 -0.19 2.12
N ILE A 10 9.71 0.91 1.40
CA ILE A 10 11.01 1.13 0.77
C ILE A 10 11.47 2.58 0.91
N THR A 11 12.77 2.79 0.77
CA THR A 11 13.34 4.12 0.59
C THR A 11 13.57 4.35 -0.89
N SER A 12 12.79 5.23 -1.51
CA SER A 12 12.95 5.63 -2.90
C SER A 12 13.54 7.03 -3.01
N HIS A 13 13.91 7.46 -4.22
CA HIS A 13 14.24 8.86 -4.48
C HIS A 13 13.15 9.53 -5.32
N ILE A 14 12.47 10.53 -4.75
CA ILE A 14 11.42 11.31 -5.41
C ILE A 14 11.92 12.75 -5.58
N ALA A 15 11.92 13.25 -6.81
CA ALA A 15 12.43 14.59 -7.14
C ALA A 15 13.85 14.87 -6.58
N GLY A 16 14.73 13.86 -6.59
CA GLY A 16 16.12 13.98 -6.14
C GLY A 16 16.33 13.93 -4.62
N LYS A 17 15.29 13.62 -3.82
CA LYS A 17 15.39 13.47 -2.36
C LYS A 17 14.96 12.07 -1.92
N ASN A 18 15.54 11.58 -0.82
CA ASN A 18 15.12 10.34 -0.19
C ASN A 18 13.68 10.49 0.32
N ALA A 19 12.84 9.56 -0.10
CA ALA A 19 11.44 9.46 0.27
C ALA A 19 11.18 8.07 0.83
N GLN A 20 10.45 8.00 1.94
CA GLN A 20 9.97 6.75 2.49
C GLN A 20 8.61 6.46 1.87
N VAL A 21 8.52 5.39 1.09
CA VAL A 21 7.31 4.96 0.40
C VAL A 21 6.73 3.77 1.14
N ARG A 22 5.45 3.83 1.46
CA ARG A 22 4.68 2.78 2.13
C ARG A 22 3.47 2.40 1.30
N ILE A 23 3.33 1.12 1.04
CA ILE A 23 2.18 0.55 0.34
C ILE A 23 1.24 -0.06 1.35
N TRP A 24 0.00 0.41 1.33
CA TRP A 24 -1.11 -0.11 2.10
C TRP A 24 -2.11 -0.79 1.17
N PRO A 25 -3.04 -1.60 1.70
CA PRO A 25 -4.06 -2.23 0.87
C PRO A 25 -4.93 -1.21 0.14
N ASP A 26 -5.18 -0.06 0.78
CA ASP A 26 -6.10 0.98 0.29
C ASP A 26 -5.39 2.21 -0.29
N ARG A 27 -4.11 2.43 0.04
CA ARG A 27 -3.37 3.64 -0.34
C ARG A 27 -1.87 3.42 -0.52
N LEU A 28 -1.28 4.25 -1.36
CA LEU A 28 0.15 4.47 -1.47
C LEU A 28 0.49 5.76 -0.72
N GLU A 29 1.39 5.69 0.24
CA GLU A 29 1.89 6.86 0.97
C GLU A 29 3.36 7.07 0.67
N TRP A 30 3.79 8.32 0.53
CA TRP A 30 5.20 8.65 0.55
C TRP A 30 5.46 9.91 1.36
N SER A 31 6.60 9.94 2.04
CA SER A 31 7.03 11.14 2.75
C SER A 31 8.47 11.45 2.38
N ARG A 32 8.71 12.67 1.91
CA ARG A 32 10.08 13.15 1.68
C ARG A 32 10.68 13.44 3.05
N LYS A 33 11.87 12.90 3.35
CA LYS A 33 12.60 13.27 4.56
C LYS A 33 13.01 14.73 4.41
N GLY A 34 12.16 15.64 4.91
CA GLY A 34 12.46 17.06 4.94
C GLY A 34 13.74 17.26 5.71
N LEU A 35 14.78 17.73 5.02
CA LEU A 35 15.86 18.41 5.69
C LEU A 35 15.22 19.56 6.47
N MET A 36 15.55 19.69 7.75
CA MET A 36 15.37 20.96 8.46
C MET A 36 15.62 22.12 7.50
N SER A 37 14.61 22.97 7.36
CA SER A 37 14.76 24.37 7.02
C SER A 37 15.89 24.71 6.03
N THR A 38 15.58 24.76 4.74
CA THR A 38 16.17 25.79 3.87
C THR A 38 15.60 27.18 4.20
N GLY A 39 15.02 27.37 5.40
CA GLY A 39 14.87 28.66 6.07
C GLY A 39 15.99 28.96 7.09
N ALA A 40 16.80 27.99 7.50
CA ALA A 40 17.95 28.21 8.40
C ALA A 40 19.29 28.38 7.65
N LYS A 41 19.27 28.30 6.31
CA LYS A 41 20.36 28.75 5.43
C LYS A 41 19.94 29.87 4.47
N ALA A 42 18.88 30.61 4.80
CA ALA A 42 18.60 31.93 4.24
C ALA A 42 19.08 33.06 5.19
N GLY A 43 19.98 32.75 6.12
CA GLY A 43 20.55 33.72 7.06
C GLY A 43 21.81 34.44 6.57
N VAL A 44 22.31 34.20 5.34
CA VAL A 44 23.62 34.74 4.93
C VAL A 44 23.67 35.34 3.51
N ALA A 45 22.61 35.34 2.71
CA ALA A 45 22.71 35.93 1.38
C ALA A 45 21.54 36.85 1.04
N VAL A 46 21.93 38.09 0.71
CA VAL A 46 21.20 39.08 -0.09
C VAL A 46 20.47 40.15 0.73
N ALA A 47 21.26 41.10 1.21
CA ALA A 47 20.86 42.49 1.44
C ALA A 47 20.53 43.24 0.12
N THR A 48 19.79 42.61 -0.80
CA THR A 48 19.50 43.19 -2.11
C THR A 48 18.08 42.85 -2.55
N ALA A 49 17.19 43.81 -2.33
CA ALA A 49 15.91 44.00 -3.02
C ALA A 49 14.91 42.82 -3.03
N GLY A 50 13.92 42.88 -2.14
CA GLY A 50 12.62 42.26 -2.39
C GLY A 50 11.94 41.72 -1.15
N LEU A 51 10.84 42.36 -0.77
CA LEU A 51 9.90 42.03 0.32
C LEU A 51 9.19 40.66 0.20
N SER A 52 9.78 39.67 -0.47
CA SER A 52 9.10 38.42 -0.83
C SER A 52 9.40 37.23 0.10
N TYR A 53 10.24 37.39 1.13
CA TYR A 53 10.60 36.30 2.05
C TYR A 53 9.74 36.22 3.33
N LEU A 54 8.90 37.23 3.62
CA LEU A 54 8.10 37.26 4.85
C LEU A 54 6.65 36.74 4.68
N ALA A 55 6.25 36.35 3.46
CA ALA A 55 4.87 35.91 3.17
C ALA A 55 4.68 34.39 3.01
N THR A 56 5.75 33.61 2.93
CA THR A 56 5.67 32.14 2.92
C THR A 56 5.96 31.61 4.31
N GLY A 57 4.87 31.53 5.09
CA GLY A 57 4.85 30.92 6.41
C GLY A 57 5.63 29.61 6.45
N ILE A 58 6.73 29.63 7.19
CA ILE A 58 7.58 28.47 7.47
C ILE A 58 6.81 27.59 8.44
N ARG A 59 5.79 26.88 7.93
CA ARG A 59 5.23 25.71 8.59
C ARG A 59 5.98 24.54 8.00
N GLY A 60 6.96 24.03 8.76
CA GLY A 60 7.64 22.79 8.44
C GLY A 60 6.64 21.64 8.37
N LYS A 61 5.97 21.49 7.23
CA LYS A 61 5.14 20.33 6.92
C LYS A 61 6.08 19.22 6.50
N ARG A 62 5.99 18.08 7.18
CA ARG A 62 6.36 16.82 6.57
C ARG A 62 5.40 16.65 5.39
N GLU A 63 5.89 16.87 4.17
CA GLU A 63 5.14 16.66 2.93
C GLU A 63 5.01 15.14 2.72
N GLY A 64 4.15 14.53 3.55
CA GLY A 64 3.62 13.21 3.34
C GLY A 64 2.42 13.32 2.41
N GLU A 65 2.50 12.68 1.26
CA GLU A 65 1.44 12.68 0.24
C GLU A 65 0.93 11.24 0.08
N THR A 66 -0.36 11.13 -0.25
CA THR A 66 -1.09 9.87 -0.23
C THR A 66 -1.96 9.77 -1.47
N ILE A 67 -1.83 8.67 -2.21
CA ILE A 67 -2.67 8.31 -3.35
C ILE A 67 -3.48 7.05 -2.98
N PRO A 68 -4.83 7.09 -2.98
CA PRO A 68 -5.64 5.88 -2.84
C PRO A 68 -5.33 4.90 -3.97
N ILE A 69 -5.16 3.60 -3.68
CA ILE A 69 -4.89 2.56 -4.69
C ILE A 69 -5.95 2.60 -5.79
N ARG A 70 -7.23 2.75 -5.43
CA ARG A 70 -8.35 2.86 -6.37
C ARG A 70 -8.27 4.02 -7.36
N SER A 71 -7.50 5.06 -7.02
CA SER A 71 -7.31 6.23 -7.90
C SER A 71 -6.12 6.07 -8.84
N ILE A 72 -5.28 5.06 -8.62
CA ILE A 72 -4.16 4.76 -9.49
C ILE A 72 -4.73 4.21 -10.79
N SER A 73 -4.51 4.96 -11.87
CA SER A 73 -4.96 4.58 -13.21
C SER A 73 -3.90 3.75 -13.92
N HIS A 74 -2.62 4.00 -13.63
CA HIS A 74 -1.52 3.33 -14.33
C HIS A 74 -0.23 3.33 -13.52
N VAL A 75 0.55 2.25 -13.66
CA VAL A 75 1.89 2.10 -13.08
C VAL A 75 2.85 1.70 -14.19
N GLN A 76 3.92 2.48 -14.39
CA GLN A 76 4.90 2.28 -15.46
C GLN A 76 6.30 2.13 -14.91
N ARG A 77 7.09 1.26 -15.54
CA ARG A 77 8.56 1.30 -15.43
C ARG A 77 9.12 2.25 -16.48
N GLY A 78 9.75 3.32 -16.03
CA GLY A 78 10.61 4.17 -16.85
C GLY A 78 12.00 3.56 -16.99
N ASN A 79 12.51 3.56 -18.22
CA ASN A 79 13.87 3.09 -18.51
C ASN A 79 14.89 4.13 -18.04
N SER A 80 15.83 3.73 -17.19
CA SER A 80 16.96 4.57 -16.80
C SER A 80 18.21 3.71 -16.61
N ARG A 81 19.35 4.17 -17.14
CA ARG A 81 20.54 3.32 -17.39
C ARG A 81 21.21 2.74 -16.14
N LEU A 82 20.96 3.27 -14.94
CA LEU A 82 21.57 2.80 -13.68
C LEU A 82 20.56 2.57 -12.53
N GLN A 83 19.37 3.18 -12.60
CA GLN A 83 18.31 3.04 -11.58
C GLN A 83 16.99 2.97 -12.32
N ASP A 84 16.11 2.04 -11.90
CA ASP A 84 14.78 1.96 -12.49
C ASP A 84 13.89 3.05 -11.92
N LYS A 85 13.04 3.58 -12.77
CA LYS A 85 12.10 4.63 -12.43
C LYS A 85 10.71 4.00 -12.42
N VAL A 86 9.94 4.18 -11.37
CA VAL A 86 8.52 3.80 -11.33
C VAL A 86 7.68 5.06 -11.35
N ILE A 87 6.79 5.17 -12.33
CA ILE A 87 5.85 6.29 -12.48
C ILE A 87 4.47 5.76 -12.15
N VAL A 88 3.86 6.29 -11.10
CA VAL A 88 2.49 5.97 -10.71
C VAL A 88 1.62 7.17 -11.07
N LYS A 89 0.61 6.94 -11.92
CA LYS A 89 -0.33 7.97 -12.37
C LYS A 89 -1.66 7.82 -11.66
N SER A 90 -2.15 8.91 -11.09
CA SER A 90 -3.46 9.00 -10.45
C SER A 90 -4.18 10.27 -10.91
N SER A 91 -5.50 10.30 -10.77
CA SER A 91 -6.30 11.51 -10.97
C SER A 91 -5.85 12.68 -10.08
N ALA A 92 -5.17 12.41 -8.96
CA ALA A 92 -4.62 13.41 -8.05
C ALA A 92 -3.25 13.97 -8.49
N GLY A 93 -2.52 13.25 -9.36
CA GLY A 93 -1.17 13.62 -9.77
C GLY A 93 -0.31 12.40 -10.12
N ASP A 94 0.82 12.68 -10.77
CA ASP A 94 1.83 11.68 -11.13
C ASP A 94 2.96 11.71 -10.11
N VAL A 95 3.33 10.54 -9.57
CA VAL A 95 4.51 10.39 -8.70
C VAL A 95 5.58 9.56 -9.39
N GLU A 96 6.78 10.15 -9.48
CA GLU A 96 7.96 9.50 -10.04
C GLU A 96 8.91 9.10 -8.91
N MET A 97 9.17 7.80 -8.80
CA MET A 97 10.05 7.22 -7.79
C MET A 97 11.23 6.53 -8.46
N ARG A 98 12.46 6.86 -8.06
CA ARG A 98 13.62 6.05 -8.45
C ARG A 98 13.90 5.01 -7.37
N VAL A 99 14.07 3.78 -7.82
CA VAL A 99 14.28 2.59 -6.98
C VAL A 99 15.32 1.69 -7.64
N SER A 100 15.82 0.69 -6.91
CA SER A 100 16.60 -0.37 -7.54
C SER A 100 15.72 -1.20 -8.49
N ARG A 101 16.34 -1.94 -9.41
CA ARG A 101 15.63 -2.78 -10.37
C ARG A 101 14.72 -3.82 -9.69
N SER A 102 15.26 -4.52 -8.69
CA SER A 102 14.51 -5.50 -7.91
C SER A 102 13.33 -4.88 -7.16
N GLU A 103 13.49 -3.68 -6.60
CA GLU A 103 12.40 -2.96 -5.93
C GLU A 103 11.34 -2.47 -6.94
N ALA A 104 11.73 -2.10 -8.16
CA ALA A 104 10.79 -1.76 -9.22
C ALA A 104 9.92 -2.94 -9.64
N ASP A 105 10.51 -4.15 -9.77
CA ASP A 105 9.76 -5.38 -10.04
C ASP A 105 8.75 -5.70 -8.94
N GLN A 106 9.19 -5.64 -7.67
CA GLN A 106 8.32 -5.88 -6.52
C GLN A 106 7.19 -4.84 -6.42
N LEU A 107 7.52 -3.54 -6.51
CA LEU A 107 6.55 -2.46 -6.35
C LEU A 107 5.48 -2.47 -7.44
N ILE A 108 5.87 -2.71 -8.69
CA ILE A 108 4.91 -2.82 -9.81
C ILE A 108 4.02 -4.04 -9.64
N SER A 109 4.58 -5.19 -9.25
CA SER A 109 3.81 -6.41 -9.01
C SER A 109 2.77 -6.23 -7.91
N ILE A 110 3.17 -5.67 -6.76
CA ILE A 110 2.30 -5.41 -5.62
C ILE A 110 1.21 -4.40 -5.99
N LEU A 111 1.56 -3.27 -6.62
CA LEU A 111 0.56 -2.27 -7.02
C LEU A 111 -0.44 -2.84 -8.03
N ASN A 112 -0.01 -3.60 -9.03
CA ASN A 112 -0.91 -4.24 -9.97
C ASN A 112 -1.83 -5.25 -9.28
N ALA A 113 -1.32 -6.05 -8.34
CA ALA A 113 -2.14 -6.98 -7.57
C ALA A 113 -3.16 -6.26 -6.68
N LEU A 114 -2.80 -5.09 -6.13
CA LEU A 114 -3.70 -4.26 -5.32
C LEU A 114 -4.76 -3.57 -6.18
N ILE A 115 -4.39 -3.01 -7.33
CA ILE A 115 -5.32 -2.38 -8.29
C ILE A 115 -6.34 -3.41 -8.79
N ASN A 116 -5.90 -4.63 -9.10
CA ASN A 116 -6.76 -5.71 -9.57
C ASN A 116 -7.50 -6.43 -8.44
N GLY A 117 -7.26 -6.06 -7.18
CA GLY A 117 -7.87 -6.70 -6.01
C GLY A 117 -7.47 -8.16 -5.79
N THR A 118 -6.44 -8.66 -6.46
CA THR A 118 -5.95 -10.04 -6.34
C THR A 118 -4.99 -10.23 -5.17
N HIS A 119 -4.52 -9.14 -4.57
CA HIS A 119 -3.62 -9.21 -3.42
C HIS A 119 -4.38 -9.67 -2.15
N PRO A 120 -3.85 -10.64 -1.37
CA PRO A 120 -4.56 -11.22 -0.22
C PRO A 120 -4.91 -10.21 0.89
N SER A 121 -4.21 -9.08 0.96
CA SER A 121 -4.50 -8.01 1.94
C SER A 121 -5.77 -7.21 1.65
N VAL A 122 -6.30 -7.20 0.42
CA VAL A 122 -7.58 -6.54 0.12
C VAL A 122 -8.78 -7.43 0.45
N GLN A 123 -8.61 -8.75 0.34
CA GLN A 123 -9.64 -9.74 0.69
C GLN A 123 -9.91 -9.77 2.21
N THR A 124 -8.87 -9.52 3.02
CA THR A 124 -8.96 -9.39 4.48
C THR A 124 -9.43 -8.01 4.95
N ALA A 125 -9.33 -6.97 4.12
CA ALA A 125 -9.83 -5.62 4.45
C ALA A 125 -11.34 -5.47 4.19
N GLN A 126 -11.91 -6.19 3.23
CA GLN A 126 -13.35 -6.16 2.92
C GLN A 126 -14.22 -6.91 3.93
N THR A 127 -13.63 -7.68 4.85
CA THR A 127 -14.33 -8.28 6.00
C THR A 127 -14.36 -7.38 7.25
N GLN A 128 -13.79 -6.18 7.19
CA GLN A 128 -13.75 -5.22 8.32
C GLN A 128 -14.55 -3.95 8.01
N ALA A 129 -15.86 -4.11 7.78
CA ALA A 129 -16.80 -3.02 8.08
C ALA A 129 -16.90 -2.88 9.62
N PRO A 130 -17.03 -1.67 10.18
CA PRO A 130 -17.10 -1.48 11.63
C PRO A 130 -18.45 -2.00 12.15
N ALA A 131 -18.51 -3.30 12.46
CA ALA A 131 -19.49 -3.82 13.39
C ALA A 131 -19.10 -3.30 14.79
N SER A 132 -19.98 -2.48 15.35
CA SER A 132 -19.97 -2.02 16.72
C SER A 132 -19.56 -3.16 17.68
N ALA A 133 -18.58 -2.86 18.52
CA ALA A 133 -18.10 -3.63 19.67
C ALA A 133 -18.77 -4.99 19.94
N GLN A 134 -18.08 -6.08 19.61
CA GLN A 134 -18.23 -7.33 20.35
C GLN A 134 -16.86 -7.98 20.55
N GLN A 135 -16.67 -8.41 21.78
CA GLN A 135 -15.42 -8.78 22.40
C GLN A 135 -14.72 -9.93 21.68
N SER A 136 -13.39 -9.88 21.73
CA SER A 136 -12.52 -11.03 21.55
C SER A 136 -13.03 -12.22 22.37
N GLN A 137 -13.63 -13.19 21.69
CA GLN A 137 -13.65 -14.59 22.11
C GLN A 137 -13.00 -15.41 21.00
N PRO A 138 -12.14 -16.39 21.35
CA PRO A 138 -11.65 -17.36 20.39
C PRO A 138 -12.83 -18.28 20.05
N THR A 139 -13.69 -17.86 19.12
CA THR A 139 -14.79 -18.70 18.68
C THR A 139 -14.22 -19.83 17.85
N MET A 140 -14.64 -21.04 18.22
CA MET A 140 -14.37 -22.29 17.54
C MET A 140 -14.42 -22.11 16.02
N PRO A 141 -13.59 -22.84 15.25
CA PRO A 141 -13.62 -22.74 13.80
C PRO A 141 -15.07 -22.86 13.30
N ASP A 142 -15.56 -21.80 12.65
CA ASP A 142 -16.88 -21.77 12.03
C ASP A 142 -16.98 -22.91 11.01
N VAL A 143 -17.61 -24.00 11.42
CA VAL A 143 -17.76 -25.25 10.65
C VAL A 143 -18.45 -24.96 9.31
N SER A 144 -19.39 -24.01 9.30
CA SER A 144 -20.05 -23.49 8.10
C SER A 144 -19.08 -22.80 7.13
N ALA A 145 -18.14 -22.00 7.64
CA ALA A 145 -17.11 -21.34 6.83
C ALA A 145 -16.12 -22.36 6.23
N GLN A 146 -15.77 -23.42 6.97
CA GLN A 146 -14.93 -24.50 6.45
C GLN A 146 -15.60 -25.28 5.30
N LEU A 147 -16.91 -25.54 5.40
CA LEU A 147 -17.68 -26.16 4.32
C LEU A 147 -17.71 -25.29 3.06
N GLN A 148 -17.82 -23.96 3.21
CA GLN A 148 -17.78 -23.02 2.07
C GLN A 148 -16.40 -22.98 1.39
N GLN A 149 -15.32 -23.02 2.17
CA GLN A 149 -13.97 -23.07 1.62
C GLN A 149 -13.71 -24.36 0.83
N LEU A 150 -14.18 -25.51 1.32
CA LEU A 150 -14.09 -26.78 0.59
C LEU A 150 -14.88 -26.77 -0.72
N ALA A 151 -16.05 -26.14 -0.74
CA ALA A 151 -16.86 -26.02 -1.96
C ALA A 151 -16.15 -25.17 -3.04
N GLY A 152 -15.49 -24.08 -2.64
CA GLY A 152 -14.69 -23.25 -3.55
C GLY A 152 -13.48 -23.99 -4.13
N LEU A 153 -12.81 -24.81 -3.32
CA LEU A 153 -11.67 -25.63 -3.77
C LEU A 153 -12.08 -26.74 -4.75
N ARG A 154 -13.29 -27.32 -4.59
CA ARG A 154 -13.87 -28.28 -5.54
C ARG A 154 -14.21 -27.59 -6.88
N ASP A 155 -14.84 -26.42 -6.83
CA ASP A 155 -15.22 -25.66 -8.03
C ASP A 155 -13.98 -25.22 -8.84
N ALA A 156 -12.90 -24.91 -8.14
CA ALA A 156 -11.60 -24.62 -8.73
C ALA A 156 -10.87 -25.87 -9.29
N GLY A 157 -11.43 -27.07 -9.14
CA GLY A 157 -10.83 -28.34 -9.57
C GLY A 157 -9.56 -28.73 -8.81
N ILE A 158 -9.30 -28.09 -7.65
CA ILE A 158 -8.12 -28.37 -6.80
C ILE A 158 -8.36 -29.62 -5.95
N LEU A 159 -9.61 -29.86 -5.55
CA LEU A 159 -10.04 -31.07 -4.86
C LEU A 159 -10.90 -31.93 -5.80
N THR A 160 -10.64 -33.23 -5.78
CA THR A 160 -11.51 -34.19 -6.45
C THR A 160 -12.82 -34.40 -5.68
N GLU A 161 -13.87 -34.85 -6.36
CA GLU A 161 -15.20 -35.11 -5.75
C GLU A 161 -15.10 -36.02 -4.52
N ALA A 162 -14.24 -37.03 -4.58
CA ALA A 162 -14.02 -38.00 -3.50
C ALA A 162 -13.36 -37.38 -2.26
N GLU A 163 -12.38 -36.49 -2.46
CA GLU A 163 -11.70 -35.80 -1.37
C GLU A 163 -12.58 -34.75 -0.69
N PHE A 164 -13.43 -34.08 -1.47
CA PHE A 164 -14.42 -33.14 -0.96
C PHE A 164 -15.44 -33.84 -0.06
N GLU A 165 -16.05 -34.94 -0.51
CA GLU A 165 -17.04 -35.69 0.27
C GLU A 165 -16.43 -36.27 1.56
N ALA A 166 -15.20 -36.79 1.50
CA ALA A 166 -14.50 -37.27 2.70
C ALA A 166 -14.29 -36.17 3.75
N LYS A 167 -13.86 -34.97 3.32
CA LYS A 167 -13.62 -33.84 4.23
C LYS A 167 -14.90 -33.21 4.77
N LYS A 168 -15.95 -33.14 3.95
CA LYS A 168 -17.28 -32.70 4.37
C LYS A 168 -17.87 -33.63 5.42
N ALA A 169 -17.75 -34.94 5.25
CA ALA A 169 -18.21 -35.93 6.22
C ALA A 169 -17.45 -35.84 7.56
N GLU A 170 -16.13 -35.66 7.53
CA GLU A 170 -15.29 -35.45 8.73
C GLU A 170 -15.73 -34.20 9.52
N ILE A 171 -16.01 -33.11 8.81
CA ILE A 171 -16.44 -31.84 9.39
C ILE A 171 -17.86 -31.93 9.97
N LEU A 172 -18.78 -32.61 9.28
CA LEU A 172 -20.13 -32.88 9.79
C LEU A 172 -20.14 -33.82 10.98
N ALA A 173 -19.24 -34.81 11.04
CA ALA A 173 -19.09 -35.71 12.18
C ALA A 173 -18.51 -35.02 13.43
N ARG A 174 -17.93 -33.83 13.26
CA ARG A 174 -17.41 -32.99 14.35
C ARG A 174 -18.44 -32.00 14.89
N MET A 175 -19.60 -31.86 14.25
CA MET A 175 -20.76 -31.14 14.79
C MET A 175 -21.46 -31.97 15.86
#